data_AF-A0A9D5TZS4-F1
#
_entry.id   AF-A0A9D5TZS4-F1
#
_cell.length_a   1.000
_cell.length_b   1.000
_cell.length_c   1.000
_cell.angle_alpha   90.00
_cell.angle_beta   90.00
_cell.angle_gamma   90.00
#
_symmetry.space_group_name_H-M   'P 1'
#
loop_
_entity.id
_entity.type
_entity.pdbx_description
1 polymer ?
#
loop_
_entity_poly.entity_id
_entity_poly.type
_entity_poly.pdbx_seq_one_letter_code
_entity_poly.pdbx_strand_id
1 'polypeptide(L)' 'MLESMQFEPLALDARCTRNLLIVRLVDGRRISVPPAWFPRFRQPTPAQRRHWRLIGAGVGVRWEDVDEDISIESLLALK' A
#
# COMPACT_ATOMS: atom_id res chain seq x y z
N MET A 1 -22.30 -4.05 -25.23
CA MET A 1 -22.29 -3.44 -23.89
C MET A 1 -21.45 -4.37 -23.02
N LEU A 2 -20.16 -4.08 -22.86
CA LEU A 2 -19.31 -4.84 -21.95
C LEU A 2 -19.61 -4.31 -20.55
N GLU A 3 -20.16 -5.17 -19.68
CA GLU A 3 -20.26 -4.85 -18.26
C GLU A 3 -18.87 -4.48 -17.77
N SER A 4 -18.72 -3.26 -17.28
CA SER A 4 -17.53 -2.85 -16.56
C SER A 4 -17.44 -3.75 -15.32
N MET A 5 -16.59 -4.77 -15.37
CA MET A 5 -16.18 -5.52 -14.19
C MET A 5 -15.50 -4.52 -13.26
N GLN A 6 -16.25 -4.00 -12.30
CA GLN A 6 -15.71 -3.13 -11.27
C GLN A 6 -14.91 -4.02 -10.33
N PHE A 7 -13.59 -4.01 -10.48
CA PHE A 7 -12.71 -4.61 -9.52
C PHE A 7 -12.54 -3.66 -8.35
N GLU A 8 -12.89 -4.14 -7.16
CA GLU A 8 -12.47 -3.52 -5.90
C GLU A 8 -10.95 -3.33 -5.93
N PRO A 9 -10.43 -2.12 -5.66
CA PRO A 9 -9.00 -1.85 -5.64
C PRO A 9 -8.35 -2.48 -4.41
N LEU A 10 -8.16 -3.80 -4.42
CA LEU A 10 -7.55 -4.53 -3.32
C LEU A 10 -6.04 -4.68 -3.54
N ALA A 11 -5.28 -4.52 -2.47
CA ALA A 11 -3.85 -4.79 -2.45
C ALA A 11 -3.58 -6.28 -2.64
N LEU A 12 -2.71 -6.58 -3.60
CA LEU A 12 -2.16 -7.90 -3.85
C LEU A 12 -0.79 -8.06 -3.18
N ASP A 13 0.03 -7.02 -3.23
CA ASP A 13 1.41 -7.03 -2.75
C ASP A 13 1.89 -5.60 -2.43
N ALA A 14 2.85 -5.47 -1.52
CA ALA A 14 3.45 -4.21 -1.15
C ALA A 14 4.98 -4.28 -1.10
N ARG A 15 5.62 -3.19 -1.50
CA ARG A 15 7.08 -3.03 -1.42
C ARG A 15 7.41 -1.64 -0.94
N CYS A 16 8.21 -1.56 0.13
CA CYS A 16 8.80 -0.31 0.58
C CYS A 16 10.30 -0.26 0.28
N THR A 17 10.72 0.79 -0.39
CA THR A 17 12.12 1.19 -0.57
C THR A 17 12.41 2.42 0.27
N ARG A 18 13.58 3.04 0.10
CA ARG A 18 13.89 4.30 0.79
C ARG A 18 13.00 5.46 0.29
N ASN A 19 12.64 5.44 -1.00
CA ASN A 19 12.04 6.59 -1.66
C ASN A 19 10.61 6.31 -2.16
N LEU A 20 10.22 5.04 -2.26
CA LEU A 20 8.92 4.63 -2.79
C LEU A 20 8.30 3.55 -1.91
N LEU A 21 7.05 3.77 -1.54
CA LEU A 21 6.09 2.77 -1.11
C LEU A 21 5.23 2.43 -2.32
N ILE A 22 5.16 1.15 -2.62
CA ILE A 22 4.56 0.64 -3.83
C ILE A 22 3.53 -0.40 -3.45
N VAL A 23 2.31 -0.25 -3.93
CA VAL A 23 1.25 -1.26 -3.78
C VAL A 23 0.81 -1.73 -5.16
N ARG A 24 0.77 -3.05 -5.36
CA ARG A 24 0.17 -3.67 -6.54
C ARG A 24 -1.26 -4.04 -6.20
N LEU A 25 -2.19 -3.72 -7.10
CA LEU A 25 -3.60 -4.05 -6.92
C LEU A 25 -3.97 -5.31 -7.71
N VAL A 26 -5.03 -5.99 -7.27
CA VAL A 26 -5.58 -7.20 -7.92
C VAL A 26 -6.05 -6.93 -9.35
N ASP A 27 -6.46 -5.69 -9.64
CA ASP A 27 -6.91 -5.24 -10.96
C ASP A 27 -5.76 -4.90 -11.93
N GLY A 28 -4.52 -5.15 -11.53
CA GLY A 28 -3.32 -4.92 -12.33
C GLY A 28 -2.73 -3.52 -12.21
N ARG A 29 -3.38 -2.57 -11.53
CA ARG A 29 -2.81 -1.25 -11.27
C ARG A 29 -1.67 -1.30 -10.24
N ARG A 30 -0.88 -0.24 -10.23
CA ARG A 30 0.20 -0.03 -9.27
C ARG A 30 0.18 1.40 -8.77
N ILE A 31 0.11 1.56 -7.45
CA ILE A 31 0.22 2.86 -6.78
C ILE A 31 1.66 3.00 -6.27
N SER A 32 2.27 4.17 -6.47
CA SER A 32 3.63 4.46 -5.98
C SER A 32 3.68 5.84 -5.37
N VAL A 33 4.01 5.92 -4.08
CA VAL A 33 4.03 7.15 -3.30
C VAL A 33 5.30 7.24 -2.45
N PRO A 34 5.78 8.43 -2.09
CA PRO A 34 6.85 8.59 -1.11
C PRO A 34 6.46 8.04 0.27
N PRO A 35 7.27 7.18 0.93
CA PRO A 35 7.00 6.76 2.31
C PRO A 35 6.95 7.93 3.29
N ALA A 36 7.67 9.02 2.98
CA ALA A 36 7.70 10.24 3.78
C ALA A 36 6.33 10.94 3.94
N TRP A 37 5.31 10.57 3.16
CA TRP A 37 3.94 11.05 3.33
C TRP A 37 3.28 10.49 4.59
N PHE A 38 3.79 9.39 5.14
CA PHE A 38 3.25 8.75 6.34
C PHE A 38 4.13 9.10 7.55
N PRO A 39 3.58 9.77 8.59
CA PRO A 39 4.38 10.29 9.71
C PRO A 39 5.22 9.25 10.44
N ARG A 40 4.76 7.99 10.53
CA ARG A 40 5.48 6.91 11.22
C ARG A 40 6.59 6.32 10.35
N PHE A 41 6.58 6.58 9.04
CA PHE A 41 7.58 6.16 8.06
C PHE A 41 8.82 7.06 7.98
N ARG A 42 9.22 7.70 9.07
CA ARG A 42 10.30 8.70 9.02
C ARG A 42 11.56 8.18 8.36
N GLN A 43 12.05 6.97 8.70
CA GLN A 43 13.08 6.21 7.97
C GLN A 43 13.10 4.72 8.40
N PRO A 44 12.21 3.84 7.91
CA PRO A 44 12.23 2.44 8.33
C PRO A 44 13.54 1.75 7.91
N THR A 45 14.07 0.89 8.79
CA THR A 45 15.23 0.04 8.46
C THR A 45 14.87 -0.93 7.33
N PRO A 46 15.86 -1.53 6.65
CA PRO A 46 15.58 -2.54 5.63
C PRO A 46 14.75 -3.73 6.13
N ALA A 47 14.86 -4.10 7.41
CA ALA A 47 14.06 -5.15 8.03
C ALA A 47 12.60 -4.69 8.20
N GLN A 48 12.40 -3.52 8.80
CA GLN A 48 11.06 -2.94 9.02
C GLN A 48 10.28 -2.79 7.71
N ARG A 49 10.95 -2.38 6.61
CA ARG A 49 10.31 -2.25 5.29
C ARG A 49 9.76 -3.57 4.74
N ARG A 50 10.36 -4.70 5.12
CA ARG A 50 9.98 -6.04 4.65
C ARG A 50 8.92 -6.69 5.54
N HIS A 51 8.72 -6.20 6.76
CA HIS A 51 7.78 -6.77 7.70
C HIS A 51 6.41 -6.08 7.59
N TRP A 52 5.65 -6.51 6.59
CA TRP A 52 4.28 -6.04 6.36
C TRP A 52 3.33 -7.21 6.10
N ARG A 53 2.03 -6.97 6.25
CA ARG A 53 0.97 -7.90 5.84
C ARG A 53 -0.24 -7.15 5.29
N LEU A 54 -1.06 -7.86 4.51
CA LEU A 54 -2.37 -7.35 4.10
C LEU A 54 -3.32 -7.36 5.30
N ILE A 55 -4.22 -6.37 5.35
CA ILE A 55 -5.33 -6.28 6.30
C ILE A 55 -6.65 -6.10 5.56
N GLY A 56 -7.75 -6.51 6.19
CA GLY A 56 -9.09 -6.37 5.62
C GLY A 56 -9.23 -7.02 4.24
N ALA A 57 -8.65 -8.22 4.04
CA ALA A 57 -8.64 -8.91 2.74
C ALA A 57 -8.06 -8.09 1.57
N GLY A 58 -7.12 -7.16 1.85
CA GLY A 58 -6.47 -6.34 0.83
C GLY A 58 -6.96 -4.88 0.79
N VAL A 59 -7.90 -4.48 1.64
CA VAL A 59 -8.33 -3.06 1.77
C VAL A 59 -7.20 -2.17 2.32
N GLY A 60 -6.20 -2.76 2.98
CA GLY A 60 -5.01 -2.03 3.42
C GLY A 60 -3.77 -2.89 3.62
N VAL A 61 -2.69 -2.23 3.99
CA VAL A 61 -1.38 -2.82 4.29
C VAL A 61 -0.90 -2.33 5.66
N ARG A 62 -0.55 -3.27 6.55
CA ARG A 62 0.04 -3.01 7.86
C ARG A 62 1.55 -3.21 7.79
N TRP A 63 2.33 -2.23 8.21
CA TRP A 63 3.75 -2.40 8.56
C TRP A 63 3.87 -2.56 10.08
N GLU A 64 4.07 -3.80 10.54
CA GLU A 64 4.00 -4.15 11.96
C GLU A 64 5.08 -3.45 12.80
N ASP A 65 6.33 -3.48 12.34
CA ASP A 65 7.45 -2.92 13.12
C ASP A 65 7.44 -1.39 13.24
N VAL A 66 6.61 -0.71 12.45
CA VAL A 66 6.46 0.75 12.42
C VAL A 66 5.10 1.18 12.97
N ASP A 67 4.22 0.21 13.28
CA ASP A 67 2.83 0.40 13.69
C ASP A 67 2.09 1.38 12.76
N GLU A 68 2.17 1.16 11.44
CA GLU A 68 1.51 2.00 10.44
C GLU A 68 0.56 1.17 9.57
N ASP A 69 -0.64 1.72 9.36
CA ASP A 69 -1.67 1.18 8.48
C ASP A 69 -1.91 2.10 7.29
N ILE A 70 -1.88 1.52 6.09
CA ILE A 70 -2.09 2.25 4.84
C ILE A 70 -3.31 1.69 4.12
N SER A 71 -4.35 2.51 4.02
CA SER A 71 -5.58 2.22 3.28
C SER A 71 -5.38 2.40 1.78
N ILE A 72 -5.88 1.46 0.97
CA ILE A 72 -5.84 1.57 -0.49
C ILE A 72 -6.77 2.65 -1.01
N GLU A 73 -7.93 2.82 -0.39
CA GLU A 73 -8.83 3.93 -0.70
C GLU A 73 -8.13 5.28 -0.48
N SER A 74 -7.44 5.44 0.66
CA SER A 74 -6.71 6.67 0.95
C SER A 74 -5.59 6.91 -0.05
N LEU A 75 -4.87 5.86 -0.48
CA LEU A 75 -3.85 5.98 -1.53
C LEU A 75 -4.42 6.43 -2.87
N LEU A 76 -5.62 5.97 -3.25
CA LEU A 76 -6.29 6.36 -4.48
C LEU A 76 -6.88 7.78 -4.43
N ALA A 77 -7.15 8.30 -3.24
CA ALA A 77 -7.69 9.64 -3.03
C ALA A 77 -6.62 10.74 -3.01
N LEU A 78 -5.33 10.38 -3.01
CA LEU A 78 -4.22 11.34 -3.07
C LEU A 78 -4.27 12.08 -4.43
N LYS A 79 -4.31 13.41 -4.38
CA LYS A 79 -4.34 14.32 -5.53
C LYS A 79 -3.00 14.99 -5.76
#